data_AF-A0A1F1IAT2-F1
#
_entry.id   AF-A0A1F1IAT2-F1
#
_cell.length_a   1.000
_cell.length_b   1.000
_cell.length_c   1.000
_cell.angle_alpha   90.00
_cell.angle_beta   90.00
_cell.angle_gamma   90.00
#
_symmetry.space_group_name_H-M   'P 1'
#
loop_
_entity.id
_entity.type
_entity.pdbx_description
1 polymer ?
#
loop_
_entity_poly.entity_id
_entity_poly.type
_entity_poly.pdbx_seq_one_letter_code
_entity_poly.pdbx_strand_id
1 'polypeptide(L)'
;MAPDPGTDDLQQAAADFADELTRTVQWANPECVPFRAMGVEGRDRVVVAQSPDTGIDLLVGGEKLILLKVRFDCAFDHEGRFLAVERSHFHVSAAVSKKHPLFRFEYERSANRTPSAHFHIHAHRDSMT
;
A
#
# COMPACT_ATOMS: atom_id res chain seq x y z
N MET A 1 2.94 -31.63 -12.37
CA MET A 1 2.22 -30.39 -12.71
C MET A 1 1.43 -30.03 -11.48
N ALA A 2 1.83 -28.98 -10.74
CA ALA A 2 1.04 -28.51 -9.61
C ALA A 2 -0.29 -27.94 -10.16
N PRO A 3 -1.40 -28.07 -9.42
CA PRO A 3 -2.65 -27.41 -9.82
C PRO A 3 -2.40 -25.90 -9.94
N ASP A 4 -2.98 -25.29 -10.97
CA ASP A 4 -3.02 -23.84 -11.12
C ASP A 4 -3.75 -23.28 -9.88
N PRO A 5 -3.07 -22.49 -9.03
CA PRO A 5 -3.70 -22.00 -7.81
C PRO A 5 -4.82 -21.04 -8.20
N GLY A 6 -6.01 -21.32 -7.67
CA GLY A 6 -7.21 -20.59 -8.05
C GLY A 6 -7.17 -19.15 -7.57
N THR A 7 -8.07 -18.32 -8.11
CA THR A 7 -8.30 -16.94 -7.63
C THR A 7 -8.56 -16.89 -6.10
N ASP A 8 -9.14 -17.95 -5.53
CA ASP A 8 -9.38 -18.09 -4.09
C ASP A 8 -8.07 -18.17 -3.28
N ASP A 9 -7.04 -18.86 -3.80
CA ASP A 9 -5.74 -18.96 -3.14
C ASP A 9 -5.02 -17.60 -3.13
N LEU A 10 -5.15 -16.83 -4.22
CA LEU A 10 -4.61 -15.46 -4.29
C LEU A 10 -5.31 -14.54 -3.28
N GLN A 11 -6.63 -14.64 -3.20
CA GLN A 11 -7.44 -13.85 -2.28
C GLN A 11 -7.09 -14.16 -0.83
N GLN A 12 -6.87 -15.43 -0.48
CA GLN A 12 -6.44 -15.83 0.86
C GLN A 12 -5.04 -15.31 1.19
N ALA A 13 -4.06 -15.49 0.30
CA ALA A 13 -2.71 -14.99 0.51
C ALA A 13 -2.66 -13.47 0.68
N ALA A 14 -3.47 -12.74 -0.11
CA ALA A 14 -3.60 -11.29 0.03
C ALA A 14 -4.30 -10.89 1.35
N ALA A 15 -5.26 -11.68 1.84
CA ALA A 15 -5.91 -11.46 3.13
C ALA A 15 -4.93 -11.64 4.29
N ASP A 16 -4.10 -12.68 4.26
CA ASP A 16 -3.06 -12.91 5.26
C ASP A 16 -2.04 -11.75 5.28
N PHE A 17 -1.66 -11.25 4.10
CA PHE A 17 -0.81 -10.06 3.98
C PHE A 17 -1.49 -8.80 4.54
N ALA A 18 -2.78 -8.61 4.28
CA ALA A 18 -3.55 -7.50 4.85
C ALA A 18 -3.63 -7.56 6.38
N ASP A 19 -3.77 -8.75 6.95
CA ASP A 19 -3.77 -8.96 8.40
C ASP A 19 -2.42 -8.61 9.03
N GLU A 20 -1.31 -8.97 8.39
CA GLU A 20 0.04 -8.62 8.86
C GLU A 20 0.27 -7.10 8.84
N LEU A 21 -0.11 -6.43 7.74
CA LEU A 21 -0.05 -4.96 7.63
C LEU A 21 -0.92 -4.30 8.71
N THR A 22 -2.14 -4.80 8.91
CA THR A 22 -3.06 -4.32 9.94
C THR A 22 -2.45 -4.41 11.33
N ARG A 23 -1.91 -5.58 11.71
CA ARG A 23 -1.24 -5.76 13.00
C ARG A 23 -0.08 -4.79 13.18
N THR A 24 0.72 -4.59 12.13
CA THR A 24 1.86 -3.69 12.14
C THR A 24 1.44 -2.24 12.43
N VAL A 25 0.46 -1.72 11.70
CA VAL A 25 0.04 -0.31 11.87
C VAL A 25 -0.76 -0.10 13.14
N GLN A 26 -1.57 -1.07 13.56
CA GLN A 26 -2.37 -0.98 14.78
C GLN A 26 -1.54 -1.16 16.05
N TRP A 27 -0.39 -1.83 15.95
CA TRP A 27 0.57 -1.86 17.05
C TRP A 27 1.10 -0.46 17.39
N ALA A 28 1.35 0.37 16.37
CA ALA A 28 1.80 1.75 16.56
C ALA A 28 0.64 2.72 16.88
N ASN A 29 -0.55 2.48 16.31
CA ASN A 29 -1.75 3.29 16.51
C ASN A 29 -3.01 2.39 16.51
N PRO A 30 -3.53 2.00 17.68
CA PRO A 30 -4.67 1.08 17.79
C PRO A 30 -5.95 1.55 17.08
N GLU A 31 -6.11 2.85 16.83
CA GLU A 31 -7.27 3.41 16.13
C GLU A 31 -7.13 3.37 14.59
N CYS A 32 -5.99 2.89 14.08
CA CYS A 32 -5.74 2.83 12.66
C CYS A 32 -6.70 1.86 11.95
N VAL A 33 -7.31 2.33 10.85
CA VAL A 33 -8.21 1.51 10.03
C VAL A 33 -7.45 0.31 9.45
N PRO A 34 -8.03 -0.91 9.49
CA PRO A 34 -7.35 -2.10 8.99
C PRO A 34 -7.16 -2.08 7.47
N PHE A 35 -6.15 -2.81 7.02
CA PHE A 35 -5.99 -3.20 5.61
C PHE A 35 -6.99 -4.31 5.26
N ARG A 36 -7.44 -4.30 4.01
CA ARG A 36 -8.31 -5.33 3.43
C ARG A 36 -7.80 -5.76 2.07
N ALA A 37 -7.93 -7.05 1.78
CA ALA A 37 -7.74 -7.62 0.46
C ALA A 37 -9.06 -7.53 -0.33
N MET A 38 -9.03 -6.87 -1.47
CA MET A 38 -10.18 -6.63 -2.33
C MET A 38 -9.89 -7.17 -3.72
N GLY A 39 -10.59 -8.23 -4.11
CA GLY A 39 -10.51 -8.77 -5.47
C GLY A 39 -10.96 -7.73 -6.51
N VAL A 40 -10.33 -7.74 -7.67
CA VAL A 40 -10.72 -6.90 -8.80
C VAL A 40 -11.55 -7.73 -9.77
N GLU A 41 -12.82 -7.39 -9.94
CA GLU A 41 -13.74 -8.14 -10.80
C GLU A 41 -13.19 -8.36 -12.21
N GLY A 42 -13.21 -9.61 -12.68
CA GLY A 42 -12.73 -10.00 -14.01
C GLY A 42 -11.20 -9.95 -14.18
N ARG A 43 -10.42 -9.88 -13.09
CA ARG A 43 -8.95 -9.90 -13.13
C ARG A 43 -8.38 -10.80 -12.04
N ASP A 44 -7.29 -11.50 -12.34
CA ASP A 44 -6.47 -12.22 -11.35
C ASP A 44 -5.58 -11.25 -10.58
N ARG A 45 -6.22 -10.30 -9.90
CA ARG A 45 -5.57 -9.25 -9.14
C ARG A 45 -6.33 -8.97 -7.86
N VAL A 46 -5.59 -8.75 -6.80
CA VAL A 46 -6.13 -8.37 -5.49
C VAL A 46 -5.45 -7.09 -5.03
N VAL A 47 -6.24 -6.17 -4.49
CA VAL A 47 -5.76 -4.91 -3.94
C VAL A 47 -5.71 -5.03 -2.43
N VAL A 48 -4.56 -4.71 -1.84
CA VAL A 48 -4.42 -4.59 -0.39
C VAL A 48 -4.23 -3.12 -0.02
N ALA A 49 -5.22 -2.56 0.67
CA ALA A 49 -5.24 -1.16 1.12
C ALA A 49 -6.16 -0.99 2.34
N GLN A 50 -6.07 0.15 3.04
CA GLN A 50 -7.02 0.47 4.11
C GLN A 50 -8.44 0.64 3.56
N SER A 51 -9.43 0.10 4.26
CA SER A 51 -10.84 0.25 3.92
C SER A 51 -11.66 0.53 5.19
N PRO A 52 -12.20 1.75 5.36
CA PRO A 52 -12.13 2.90 4.46
C PRO A 52 -10.70 3.48 4.25
N ASP A 53 -10.46 4.16 3.12
CA ASP A 53 -9.15 4.77 2.79
C ASP A 53 -8.92 6.09 3.57
N THR A 54 -8.65 5.96 4.86
CA THR A 54 -8.40 7.09 5.77
C THR A 54 -6.94 7.51 5.83
N GLY A 55 -6.02 6.60 5.51
CA GLY A 55 -4.59 6.74 5.78
C GLY A 55 -4.19 6.35 7.20
N ILE A 56 -2.89 6.24 7.42
CA ILE A 56 -2.23 5.95 8.69
C ILE A 56 -1.72 7.27 9.25
N ASP A 57 -2.25 7.70 10.39
CA ASP A 57 -1.73 8.86 11.11
C ASP A 57 -0.40 8.50 11.79
N LEU A 58 0.64 9.29 11.52
CA LEU A 58 1.94 9.19 12.18
C LEU A 58 2.09 10.35 13.16
N LEU A 59 2.27 9.99 14.44
CA LEU A 59 2.24 10.94 15.54
C LEU A 59 3.67 11.29 16.00
N VAL A 60 3.88 12.57 16.35
CA VAL A 60 5.10 13.04 17.02
C VAL A 60 4.68 13.74 18.30
N GLY A 61 5.09 13.21 19.46
CA GLY A 61 4.66 13.77 20.75
C GLY A 61 3.15 13.71 21.00
N GLY A 62 2.43 12.78 20.36
CA GLY A 62 0.97 12.66 20.44
C GLY A 62 0.20 13.50 19.41
N GLU A 63 0.87 14.37 18.67
CA GLU A 63 0.26 15.21 17.63
C GLU A 63 0.31 14.54 16.25
N LYS A 64 -0.78 14.61 15.50
CA LYS A 64 -0.88 14.06 14.13
C LYS A 64 -0.23 15.02 13.15
N LEU A 65 1.01 14.74 12.75
CA LEU A 65 1.75 15.62 11.83
C LEU A 65 1.74 15.12 10.39
N ILE A 66 1.82 13.80 10.21
CA ILE A 66 2.00 13.17 8.91
C ILE A 66 0.91 12.12 8.69
N LEU A 67 0.41 12.05 7.47
CA LEU A 67 -0.49 11.02 7.00
C LEU A 67 0.22 10.18 5.93
N LEU A 68 0.26 8.88 6.14
CA LEU A 68 0.77 7.91 5.18
C LEU A 68 -0.40 7.15 4.54
N LYS A 69 -0.49 7.15 3.21
CA LYS A 69 -1.39 6.27 2.46
C LYS A 69 -0.58 5.19 1.75
N VAL A 70 -1.00 3.94 1.94
CA VAL A 70 -0.35 2.77 1.34
C VAL A 70 -1.35 1.95 0.55
N ARG A 71 -0.93 1.51 -0.64
CA ARG A 71 -1.70 0.60 -1.49
C ARG A 71 -0.76 -0.39 -2.15
N PHE A 72 -1.17 -1.65 -2.20
CA PHE A 72 -0.50 -2.71 -2.95
C PHE A 72 -1.48 -3.31 -3.97
N ASP A 73 -1.07 -3.36 -5.23
CA ASP A 73 -1.75 -4.17 -6.25
C ASP A 73 -0.97 -5.49 -6.36
N CYS A 74 -1.63 -6.61 -6.08
CA CYS A 74 -1.02 -7.93 -6.02
C CYS A 74 -1.59 -8.86 -7.09
N ALA A 75 -0.77 -9.83 -7.49
CA ALA A 75 -1.11 -10.97 -8.33
C ALA A 75 -0.28 -12.19 -7.87
N PHE A 76 -0.46 -13.35 -8.49
CA PHE A 76 0.54 -14.40 -8.34
C PHE A 76 1.86 -14.01 -9.04
N ASP A 77 2.96 -14.58 -8.56
CA ASP A 77 4.23 -14.51 -9.26
C ASP A 77 4.20 -15.26 -10.60
N HIS A 78 5.29 -15.17 -11.37
CA HIS A 78 5.34 -15.75 -12.71
C HIS A 78 5.10 -17.28 -12.71
N GLU A 79 5.42 -17.95 -11.62
CA GLU A 79 5.24 -19.39 -11.47
C GLU A 79 3.89 -19.77 -10.84
N GLY A 80 3.05 -18.78 -10.51
CA GLY A 80 1.75 -18.99 -9.88
C GLY A 80 1.83 -19.27 -8.37
N ARG A 81 3.02 -19.33 -7.75
CA ARG A 81 3.18 -19.98 -6.43
C ARG A 81 3.03 -19.04 -5.25
N PHE A 82 3.39 -17.77 -5.42
CA PHE A 82 3.47 -16.82 -4.31
C PHE A 82 2.75 -15.52 -4.64
N LEU A 83 2.18 -14.88 -3.62
CA LEU A 83 1.67 -13.51 -3.72
C LEU A 83 2.84 -12.59 -4.11
N ALA A 84 2.70 -11.90 -5.23
CA ALA A 84 3.64 -10.90 -5.69
C ALA A 84 2.98 -9.52 -5.72
N VAL A 85 3.71 -8.52 -5.23
CA VAL A 85 3.34 -7.11 -5.43
C VAL A 85 3.72 -6.73 -6.86
N GLU A 86 2.73 -6.36 -7.65
CA GLU A 86 2.91 -5.84 -9.00
C GLU A 86 3.16 -4.33 -8.98
N ARG A 87 2.43 -3.63 -8.11
CA ARG A 87 2.64 -2.21 -7.83
C ARG A 87 2.43 -1.89 -6.37
N SER A 88 3.16 -0.90 -5.87
CA SER A 88 2.86 -0.29 -4.57
C SER A 88 3.01 1.22 -4.59
N HIS A 89 2.18 1.89 -3.81
CA HIS A 89 2.20 3.33 -3.61
C HIS A 89 2.30 3.65 -2.13
N PHE A 90 3.26 4.49 -1.78
CA PHE A 90 3.43 5.08 -0.45
C PHE A 90 3.40 6.58 -0.62
N HIS A 91 2.29 7.21 -0.25
CA HIS A 91 2.11 8.64 -0.37
C HIS A 91 2.12 9.26 1.02
N VAL A 92 3.04 10.18 1.24
CA VAL A 92 3.22 10.85 2.52
C VAL A 92 2.78 12.30 2.38
N SER A 93 1.82 12.74 3.17
CA SER A 93 1.29 14.11 3.17
C SER A 93 1.31 14.70 4.59
N ALA A 94 1.27 16.03 4.70
CA ALA A 94 1.01 16.67 5.98
C ALA A 94 -0.42 16.35 6.44
N ALA A 95 -0.64 16.08 7.73
CA ALA A 95 -1.97 15.76 8.27
C ALA A 95 -2.98 16.89 8.01
N VAL A 96 -2.50 18.14 8.06
CA VAL A 96 -3.28 19.37 7.78
C VAL A 96 -3.62 19.57 6.30
N SER A 97 -2.90 18.91 5.37
CA SER A 97 -3.09 19.06 3.93
C SER A 97 -2.85 17.75 3.20
N LYS A 98 -3.95 17.01 2.96
CA LYS A 98 -3.94 15.69 2.31
C LYS A 98 -3.86 15.76 0.77
N LYS A 99 -3.95 16.95 0.18
CA LYS A 99 -4.08 17.14 -1.28
C LYS A 99 -2.76 16.97 -2.03
N HIS A 100 -1.63 17.28 -1.39
CA HIS A 100 -0.32 17.25 -2.02
C HIS A 100 0.65 16.43 -1.16
N PRO A 101 1.05 15.24 -1.62
CA PRO A 101 2.07 14.47 -0.93
C PRO A 101 3.36 15.27 -0.83
N LEU A 102 3.94 15.35 0.36
CA LEU A 102 5.30 15.82 0.60
C LEU A 102 6.30 15.00 -0.22
N PHE A 103 6.10 13.69 -0.24
CA PHE A 103 6.80 12.80 -1.15
C PHE A 103 5.97 11.55 -1.46
N ARG A 104 6.41 10.83 -2.48
CA ARG A 104 5.87 9.53 -2.86
C ARG A 104 6.99 8.54 -3.07
N PHE A 105 6.81 7.32 -2.61
CA PHE A 105 7.60 6.17 -3.03
C PHE A 105 6.67 5.23 -3.79
N GLU A 106 7.05 4.89 -5.00
CA GLU A 106 6.25 4.05 -5.87
C GLU A 106 7.12 2.92 -6.41
N TYR A 107 6.50 1.76 -6.59
CA TYR A 107 7.13 0.59 -7.18
C TYR A 107 6.23 0.00 -8.25
N GLU A 108 6.83 -0.42 -9.37
CA GLU A 108 6.19 -1.14 -10.47
C GLU A 108 7.12 -2.25 -10.96
N ARG A 109 6.68 -3.50 -10.78
CA ARG A 109 7.45 -4.69 -11.12
C ARG A 109 7.76 -4.77 -12.61
N SER A 110 6.81 -4.37 -13.46
CA SER A 110 6.91 -4.44 -14.92
C SER A 110 7.61 -3.23 -15.56
N ALA A 111 8.22 -2.35 -14.77
CA ALA A 111 8.95 -1.20 -15.30
C ALA A 111 10.12 -1.67 -16.19
N ASN A 112 10.18 -1.15 -17.42
CA ASN A 112 11.14 -1.60 -18.44
C ASN A 112 12.12 -0.50 -18.89
N ARG A 113 11.72 0.77 -18.79
CA ARG A 113 12.49 1.95 -19.25
C ARG A 113 12.71 2.97 -18.15
N THR A 114 12.27 2.66 -16.94
CA THR A 114 12.43 3.44 -15.72
C THR A 114 12.85 2.50 -14.59
N PRO A 115 13.48 3.00 -13.53
CA PRO A 115 13.68 2.21 -12.32
C PRO A 115 12.35 1.63 -11.84
N SER A 116 12.36 0.38 -11.39
CA SER A 116 11.17 -0.28 -10.84
C SER A 116 10.71 0.32 -9.52
N ALA A 117 11.56 1.10 -8.83
CA ALA A 117 11.19 1.87 -7.65
C ALA A 117 11.72 3.30 -7.79
N HIS A 118 10.89 4.28 -7.46
CA HIS A 118 11.25 5.69 -7.56
C HIS A 118 10.71 6.51 -6.39
N PHE A 119 11.47 7.53 -6.03
CA PHE A 119 11.15 8.45 -4.96
C PHE A 119 10.90 9.83 -5.55
N HIS A 120 9.70 10.36 -5.36
CA HIS A 120 9.29 11.68 -5.80
C HIS A 120 9.20 12.62 -4.62
N ILE A 121 10.11 13.59 -4.53
CA ILE A 121 10.11 14.62 -3.48
C ILE A 121 9.44 15.88 -4.02
N HIS A 122 8.35 16.30 -3.38
CA HIS A 122 7.75 17.60 -3.65
C HIS A 122 8.33 18.62 -2.68
N ALA A 123 9.47 19.21 -3.05
CA ALA A 123 10.02 20.36 -2.34
C ALA A 123 9.24 21.63 -2.77
N HIS A 124 8.04 21.84 -2.22
CA HIS A 124 7.43 23.16 -2.29
C HIS A 124 8.14 24.05 -1.28
N ARG A 125 8.86 25.06 -1.79
CA ARG A 125 9.81 25.88 -1.04
C ARG A 125 9.16 26.80 0.02
N ASP A 126 7.82 26.86 0.05
CA ASP A 126 7.06 27.84 0.85
C ASP A 126 6.08 27.21 1.87
N SER A 127 6.17 25.92 2.19
CA SER A 127 5.27 25.28 3.18
C SER A 127 5.94 24.90 4.52
N MET A 128 7.11 25.47 4.80
CA MET A 128 7.89 25.24 6.04
C MET A 128 8.12 26.56 6.83
N THR A 129 7.09 27.41 6.90
CA THR A 129 7.11 28.65 7.72
C THR A 129 6.11 28.56 8.85
#